data_AF-A0A452STB5-F1
#
_entry.id   AF-A0A452STB5-F1
#
_cell.length_a   1.000
_cell.length_b   1.000
_cell.length_c   1.000
_cell.angle_alpha   90.00
_cell.angle_beta   90.00
_cell.angle_gamma   90.00
#
_symmetry.space_group_name_H-M   'P 1'
#
loop_
_entity.id
_entity.type
_entity.pdbx_description
1 polymer ?
#
loop_
_entity_poly.entity_id
_entity_poly.type
_entity_poly.pdbx_seq_one_letter_code
_entity_poly.pdbx_strand_id
1 'polypeptide(L)'
;MLTIALLALLCASASANDIQARSSSYNGEYGGGGGQRFSHSTNQLEGPITAIRIRFNRHYITGLQVRYGKVWSDYVGGTDGHLEDIVLHPGESVIQVSGKYYDYLRKLVFVTDKGRYLSFGEDVGTSFSAVPLYPNAVLRFISGRASTLINAIGLHWGAYPK
;
A
#
# COMPACT_ATOMS: atom_id res chain seq x y z
N MET A 1 25.74 -20.98 -28.73
CA MET A 1 24.90 -21.59 -27.67
C MET A 1 24.70 -20.63 -26.50
N LEU A 2 25.77 -20.11 -25.88
CA LEU A 2 25.67 -19.18 -24.74
C LEU A 2 24.98 -17.82 -25.05
N THR A 3 25.25 -17.24 -26.23
CA THR A 3 24.70 -15.94 -26.64
C THR A 3 23.19 -15.97 -26.92
N ILE A 4 22.68 -17.06 -27.50
CA ILE A 4 21.25 -17.24 -27.78
C ILE A 4 20.47 -17.43 -26.46
N ALA A 5 21.05 -18.16 -25.50
CA ALA A 5 20.46 -18.33 -24.17
C ALA A 5 20.38 -16.99 -23.41
N LEU A 6 21.44 -16.16 -23.47
CA LEU A 6 21.43 -14.82 -22.86
C LEU A 6 20.37 -13.91 -23.50
N LEU A 7 20.24 -13.92 -24.82
CA LEU A 7 19.25 -13.10 -25.52
C LEU A 7 17.81 -13.53 -25.22
N ALA A 8 17.56 -14.84 -25.14
CA ALA A 8 16.26 -15.38 -24.76
C ALA A 8 15.88 -15.03 -23.31
N LEU A 9 16.82 -15.10 -22.37
CA LEU A 9 16.60 -14.63 -20.99
C LEU A 9 16.29 -13.13 -20.93
N LEU A 10 17.01 -12.31 -21.72
CA LEU A 10 16.78 -10.87 -21.76
C LEU A 10 15.37 -10.54 -22.28
N CYS A 11 14.96 -11.16 -23.39
CA CYS A 11 13.61 -10.97 -23.95
C CYS A 11 12.50 -11.43 -22.99
N ALA A 12 12.69 -12.57 -22.30
CA ALA A 12 11.73 -13.06 -21.33
C ALA A 12 11.54 -12.07 -20.17
N SER A 13 12.64 -11.54 -19.62
CA SER A 13 12.59 -10.57 -18.51
C SER A 13 11.94 -9.24 -18.89
N ALA A 14 12.22 -8.72 -20.09
CA ALA A 14 11.56 -7.51 -20.62
C ALA A 14 10.04 -7.72 -20.77
N SER A 15 9.62 -8.87 -21.33
CA SER A 15 8.20 -9.18 -21.54
C SER A 15 7.41 -9.36 -20.23
N ALA A 16 8.02 -9.93 -19.19
CA ALA A 16 7.40 -10.08 -17.88
C ALA A 16 7.16 -8.72 -17.20
N ASN A 17 8.12 -7.82 -17.31
CA ASN A 17 8.01 -6.45 -16.82
C ASN A 17 6.88 -5.69 -17.56
N ASP A 18 6.77 -5.84 -18.89
CA ASP A 18 5.72 -5.21 -19.69
C ASP A 18 4.32 -5.74 -19.33
N ILE A 19 4.17 -7.05 -19.08
CA ILE A 19 2.90 -7.64 -18.66
C ILE A 19 2.51 -7.14 -17.28
N GLN A 20 3.46 -7.05 -16.34
CA GLN A 20 3.20 -6.52 -15.00
C GLN A 20 2.83 -5.02 -15.03
N ALA A 21 3.49 -4.24 -15.89
CA ALA A 21 3.13 -2.82 -16.12
C ALA A 21 1.72 -2.68 -16.72
N ARG A 22 1.28 -3.60 -17.59
CA ARG A 22 -0.07 -3.61 -18.19
C ARG A 22 -1.21 -3.91 -17.21
N SER A 23 -0.92 -4.31 -15.97
CA SER A 23 -1.94 -4.60 -14.95
C SER A 23 -1.75 -3.80 -13.65
N SER A 24 -0.96 -2.72 -13.69
CA SER A 24 -0.74 -1.84 -12.54
C SER A 24 -1.57 -0.56 -12.61
N SER A 25 -2.16 -0.13 -11.51
CA SER A 25 -2.90 1.13 -11.43
C SER A 25 -2.61 1.87 -10.13
N TYR A 26 -2.94 3.17 -10.10
CA TYR A 26 -2.67 4.04 -8.96
C TYR A 26 -3.93 4.83 -8.57
N ASN A 27 -4.17 4.94 -7.27
CA ASN A 27 -5.18 5.82 -6.68
C ASN A 27 -4.53 6.75 -5.65
N GLY A 28 -4.66 8.06 -5.85
CA GLY A 28 -4.13 9.06 -4.92
C GLY A 28 -3.64 10.34 -5.62
N GLU A 29 -2.97 11.24 -4.90
CA GLU A 29 -2.70 11.18 -3.46
C GLU A 29 -3.90 11.71 -2.64
N TYR A 30 -4.35 10.95 -1.65
CA TYR A 30 -5.45 11.34 -0.76
C TYR A 30 -4.89 11.98 0.51
N GLY A 31 -5.09 13.28 0.69
CA GLY A 31 -4.60 14.04 1.84
C GLY A 31 -4.08 15.43 1.45
N GLY A 32 -3.25 16.01 2.31
CA GLY A 32 -2.63 17.33 2.11
C GLY A 32 -1.21 17.29 1.52
N GLY A 33 -0.72 18.45 1.11
CA GLY A 33 0.61 18.61 0.46
C GLY A 33 1.82 18.70 1.41
N GLY A 34 1.62 18.65 2.73
CA GLY A 34 2.68 18.76 3.74
C GLY A 34 3.57 17.51 3.86
N GLY A 35 4.57 17.55 4.74
CA GLY A 35 5.46 16.40 5.01
C GLY A 35 6.42 16.03 3.88
N GLN A 36 7.19 14.95 4.07
CA GLN A 36 8.13 14.40 3.09
C GLN A 36 7.51 13.20 2.37
N ARG A 37 7.87 13.02 1.09
CA ARG A 37 7.40 11.89 0.28
C ARG A 37 8.03 10.58 0.76
N PHE A 38 7.25 9.51 0.75
CA PHE A 38 7.72 8.14 0.91
C PHE A 38 7.10 7.23 -0.17
N SER A 39 7.77 6.15 -0.50
CA SER A 39 7.28 5.11 -1.42
C SER A 39 7.80 3.75 -1.00
N HIS A 40 6.92 2.75 -0.97
CA HIS A 40 7.29 1.36 -0.73
C HIS A 40 7.44 0.56 -2.04
N SER A 41 7.70 1.23 -3.16
CA SER A 41 7.78 0.60 -4.48
C SER A 41 8.87 -0.47 -4.58
N THR A 42 9.95 -0.37 -3.81
CA THR A 42 11.00 -1.42 -3.76
C THR A 42 10.63 -2.56 -2.82
N ASN A 43 9.87 -2.29 -1.75
CA ASN A 43 9.49 -3.31 -0.77
C ASN A 43 8.58 -4.39 -1.36
N GLN A 44 7.87 -4.12 -2.45
CA GLN A 44 7.03 -5.13 -3.13
C GLN A 44 7.83 -6.34 -3.64
N LEU A 45 9.16 -6.22 -3.77
CA LEU A 45 10.07 -7.29 -4.15
C LEU A 45 10.26 -8.33 -3.02
N GLU A 46 10.00 -7.95 -1.77
CA GLU A 46 10.07 -8.84 -0.60
C GLU A 46 8.86 -9.78 -0.50
N GLY A 47 7.79 -9.50 -1.26
CA GLY A 47 6.60 -10.34 -1.34
C GLY A 47 5.27 -9.58 -1.28
N PRO A 48 4.15 -10.28 -1.01
CA PRO A 48 2.84 -9.66 -0.81
C PRO A 48 2.78 -8.89 0.51
N ILE A 49 1.79 -8.00 0.67
CA ILE A 49 1.50 -7.40 1.98
C ILE A 49 1.01 -8.52 2.91
N THR A 50 1.67 -8.71 4.05
CA THR A 50 1.32 -9.75 5.04
C THR A 50 0.93 -9.20 6.40
N ALA A 51 1.27 -7.94 6.68
CA ALA A 51 0.80 -7.24 7.86
C ALA A 51 0.81 -5.74 7.62
N ILE A 52 -0.05 -5.04 8.34
CA ILE A 52 -0.13 -3.58 8.35
C ILE A 52 -0.09 -3.15 9.81
N ARG A 53 0.79 -2.20 10.10
CA ARG A 53 0.91 -1.54 11.39
C ARG A 53 0.51 -0.09 11.23
N ILE A 54 -0.45 0.35 12.04
CA ILE A 54 -1.03 1.69 11.96
C ILE A 54 -0.96 2.31 13.33
N ARG A 55 -0.41 3.52 13.39
CA ARG A 55 -0.50 4.36 14.57
C ARG A 55 -1.58 5.41 14.36
N PHE A 56 -2.44 5.58 15.35
CA PHE A 56 -3.47 6.61 15.32
C PHE A 56 -3.74 7.17 16.72
N ASN A 57 -4.04 8.46 16.80
CA ASN A 57 -4.55 9.08 18.01
C ASN A 57 -6.05 9.35 17.85
N ARG A 58 -6.64 10.15 18.75
CA ARG A 58 -8.06 10.50 18.71
C ARG A 58 -8.50 11.09 17.36
N HIS A 59 -7.58 11.70 16.62
CA HIS A 59 -7.89 12.55 15.47
C HIS A 59 -7.25 12.09 14.18
N TYR A 60 -6.04 11.52 14.21
CA TYR A 60 -5.24 11.34 13.01
C TYR A 60 -4.68 9.93 12.93
N ILE A 61 -4.46 9.48 11.69
CA ILE A 61 -3.45 8.45 11.42
C ILE A 61 -2.09 9.13 11.52
N THR A 62 -1.32 8.73 12.52
CA THR A 62 -0.07 9.39 12.90
C THR A 62 1.15 8.66 12.31
N GLY A 63 1.03 7.36 12.02
CA GLY A 63 2.11 6.59 11.42
C GLY A 63 1.68 5.29 10.75
N LEU A 64 2.53 4.80 9.85
CA LEU A 64 2.32 3.61 9.04
C LEU A 64 3.60 2.79 8.94
N GLN A 65 3.43 1.47 8.93
CA GLN A 65 4.46 0.52 8.55
C GLN A 65 3.78 -0.68 7.89
N VAL A 66 4.35 -1.21 6.81
CA VAL A 66 3.75 -2.32 6.07
C VAL A 66 4.75 -3.45 5.96
N ARG A 67 4.30 -4.68 6.18
CA ARG A 67 5.13 -5.86 6.04
C ARG A 67 4.92 -6.47 4.66
N TYR A 68 6.01 -6.68 3.94
CA TYR A 68 6.08 -7.29 2.62
C TYR A 68 6.78 -8.64 2.75
N GLY A 69 6.07 -9.72 2.47
CA GLY A 69 6.52 -11.08 2.76
C GLY A 69 6.80 -11.24 4.25
N LYS A 70 8.09 -11.28 4.62
CA LYS A 70 8.53 -11.36 6.02
C LYS A 70 9.15 -10.07 6.56
N VAL A 71 9.40 -9.09 5.69
CA VAL A 71 10.21 -7.89 5.96
C VAL A 71 9.29 -6.69 6.19
N TRP A 72 9.51 -5.96 7.27
CA TRP A 72 8.81 -4.69 7.50
C TRP A 72 9.47 -3.56 6.70
N SER A 73 8.67 -2.66 6.14
CA SER A 73 9.16 -1.38 5.63
C SER A 73 9.76 -0.54 6.76
N ASP A 74 10.48 0.52 6.40
CA ASP A 74 10.75 1.58 7.36
C ASP A 74 9.44 2.16 7.88
N TYR A 75 9.44 2.56 9.15
CA TYR A 75 8.30 3.24 9.76
C TYR A 75 8.24 4.69 9.28
N VAL A 76 7.06 5.17 8.91
CA VAL A 76 6.83 6.57 8.53
C VAL A 76 5.78 7.20 9.45
N GLY A 77 5.93 8.49 9.73
CA GLY A 77 5.04 9.24 10.61
C GLY A 77 5.62 9.51 12.00
N GLY A 78 4.78 10.00 12.90
CA GLY A 78 5.15 10.30 14.28
C GLY A 78 4.92 9.14 15.25
N THR A 79 5.18 9.40 16.52
CA THR A 79 5.11 8.40 17.61
C THR A 79 3.88 8.57 18.51
N ASP A 80 3.07 9.60 18.29
CA ASP A 80 1.87 9.88 19.09
C ASP A 80 0.71 8.95 18.74
N GLY A 81 -0.03 8.49 19.76
CA GLY A 81 -1.20 7.63 19.61
C GLY A 81 -0.97 6.14 19.84
N HIS A 82 -2.05 5.36 19.73
CA HIS A 82 -2.07 3.91 19.87
C HIS A 82 -1.49 3.24 18.62
N LEU A 83 -0.72 2.17 18.81
CA LEU A 83 -0.13 1.38 17.74
C LEU A 83 -0.87 0.05 17.63
N GLU A 84 -1.41 -0.26 16.46
CA GLU A 84 -2.13 -1.48 16.18
C GLU A 84 -1.48 -2.25 15.04
N ASP A 85 -1.30 -3.56 15.23
CA ASP A 85 -0.71 -4.49 14.27
C ASP A 85 -1.76 -5.48 13.78
N ILE A 86 -1.90 -5.59 12.46
CA ILE A 86 -2.81 -6.54 11.84
C ILE A 86 -2.06 -7.42 10.88
N VAL A 87 -2.15 -8.72 11.15
CA VAL A 87 -1.61 -9.76 10.31
C VAL A 87 -2.71 -10.22 9.34
N LEU A 88 -2.37 -10.27 8.06
CA LEU A 88 -3.21 -10.86 7.04
C LEU A 88 -3.09 -12.38 7.11
N HIS A 89 -4.20 -13.08 6.92
CA HIS A 89 -4.20 -14.53 6.82
C HIS A 89 -3.37 -14.97 5.59
N PRO A 90 -2.84 -16.21 5.57
CA PRO A 90 -2.12 -16.71 4.40
C PRO A 90 -2.97 -16.59 3.12
N GLY A 91 -2.39 -15.99 2.08
CA GLY A 91 -3.04 -15.75 0.79
C GLY A 91 -4.11 -14.63 0.77
N GLU A 92 -4.35 -13.95 1.89
CA GLU A 92 -5.28 -12.82 1.93
C GLU A 92 -4.66 -11.57 1.31
N SER A 93 -5.47 -10.83 0.55
CA SER A 93 -5.04 -9.60 -0.12
C SER A 93 -6.01 -8.46 0.12
N VAL A 94 -5.49 -7.23 0.21
CA VAL A 94 -6.32 -6.02 0.19
C VAL A 94 -6.78 -5.75 -1.24
N ILE A 95 -8.09 -5.60 -1.43
CA ILE A 95 -8.75 -5.40 -2.73
C ILE A 95 -9.44 -4.04 -2.86
N GLN A 96 -9.67 -3.35 -1.74
CA GLN A 96 -10.18 -1.99 -1.72
C GLN A 96 -9.66 -1.28 -0.49
N VAL A 97 -9.40 0.02 -0.63
CA VAL A 97 -9.12 0.89 0.50
C VAL A 97 -10.03 2.10 0.42
N SER A 98 -10.68 2.43 1.52
CA SER A 98 -11.42 3.68 1.67
C SER A 98 -10.90 4.44 2.88
N GLY A 99 -11.31 5.70 3.03
CA GLY A 99 -10.85 6.49 4.15
C GLY A 99 -11.39 7.91 4.16
N LYS A 100 -10.84 8.69 5.08
CA LYS A 100 -11.21 10.09 5.31
C LYS A 100 -9.96 10.95 5.49
N TYR A 101 -9.98 12.19 5.00
CA TYR A 101 -8.88 13.14 5.18
C TYR A 101 -9.35 14.60 5.20
N TYR A 102 -8.52 15.46 5.81
CA TYR A 102 -8.45 16.91 5.54
C TYR A 102 -7.02 17.20 5.03
N ASP A 103 -6.24 18.03 5.70
CA ASP A 103 -4.81 18.18 5.39
C ASP A 103 -3.96 16.98 5.82
N TYR A 104 -4.55 16.11 6.64
CA TYR A 104 -3.95 14.88 7.17
C TYR A 104 -4.96 13.73 7.06
N LEU A 105 -4.44 12.51 7.01
CA LEU A 105 -5.24 11.30 6.98
C LEU A 105 -5.94 11.09 8.32
N ARG A 106 -7.26 10.86 8.28
CA ARG A 106 -8.13 10.72 9.47
C ARG A 106 -8.56 9.28 9.68
N LYS A 107 -8.89 8.58 8.59
CA LYS A 107 -9.40 7.21 8.62
C LYS A 107 -8.87 6.40 7.45
N LEU A 108 -8.65 5.11 7.71
CA LEU A 108 -8.38 4.09 6.71
C LEU A 108 -9.22 2.86 6.97
N VAL A 109 -9.78 2.28 5.91
CA VAL A 109 -10.44 0.99 5.93
C VAL A 109 -9.87 0.14 4.81
N PHE A 110 -9.23 -0.97 5.17
CA PHE A 110 -8.74 -1.96 4.22
C PHE A 110 -9.76 -3.09 4.12
N VAL A 111 -10.27 -3.31 2.90
CA VAL A 111 -11.17 -4.42 2.60
C VAL A 111 -10.38 -5.51 1.90
N THR A 112 -10.53 -6.74 2.38
CA THR A 112 -9.76 -7.89 1.90
C THR A 112 -10.61 -8.86 1.08
N ASP A 113 -9.96 -9.67 0.24
CA ASP A 113 -10.61 -10.77 -0.50
C ASP A 113 -11.20 -11.88 0.40
N LYS A 114 -10.85 -11.92 1.68
CA LYS A 114 -11.49 -12.78 2.70
C LYS A 114 -12.67 -12.14 3.42
N GLY A 115 -13.16 -11.01 2.93
CA GLY A 115 -14.35 -10.33 3.47
C GLY A 115 -14.12 -9.58 4.79
N ARG A 116 -12.87 -9.39 5.23
CA ARG A 116 -12.56 -8.57 6.41
C ARG A 116 -12.56 -7.08 6.07
N TYR A 117 -12.98 -6.29 7.05
CA TYR A 117 -12.94 -4.82 7.05
C TYR A 117 -12.05 -4.37 8.21
N LEU A 118 -10.85 -3.92 7.88
CA LEU A 118 -9.83 -3.51 8.85
C LEU A 118 -9.87 -1.97 8.93
N SER A 119 -10.47 -1.41 9.99
CA SER A 119 -10.80 0.02 10.09
C SER A 119 -10.04 0.74 11.22
N PHE A 120 -9.44 1.89 10.91
CA PHE A 120 -8.60 2.69 11.83
C PHE A 120 -8.92 4.17 11.73
N GLY A 121 -8.83 4.87 12.86
CA GLY A 121 -8.94 6.32 12.93
C GLY A 121 -10.38 6.84 13.04
N GLU A 122 -10.56 8.14 12.78
CA GLU A 122 -11.78 8.89 13.07
C GLU A 122 -12.61 9.17 11.79
N ASP A 123 -13.92 8.93 11.84
CA ASP A 123 -14.82 9.02 10.69
C ASP A 123 -15.24 10.46 10.34
N VAL A 124 -14.26 11.32 10.04
CA VAL A 124 -14.46 12.74 9.78
C VAL A 124 -13.59 13.23 8.61
N GLY A 125 -14.16 14.12 7.79
CA GLY A 125 -13.48 14.73 6.64
C GLY A 125 -13.95 14.22 5.28
N THR A 126 -13.17 14.54 4.24
CA THR A 126 -13.43 14.18 2.85
C THR A 126 -13.25 12.68 2.65
N SER A 127 -14.27 12.03 2.07
CA SER A 127 -14.23 10.59 1.81
C SER A 127 -13.46 10.26 0.53
N PHE A 128 -12.73 9.15 0.53
CA PHE A 128 -12.28 8.51 -0.69
C PHE A 128 -12.58 7.01 -0.68
N SER A 129 -12.66 6.43 -1.88
CA SER A 129 -12.69 4.99 -2.09
C SER A 129 -11.81 4.66 -3.29
N ALA A 130 -10.93 3.68 -3.12
CA ALA A 130 -9.95 3.27 -4.10
C ALA A 130 -10.08 1.77 -4.36
N VAL A 131 -10.21 1.43 -5.64
CA VAL A 131 -10.29 0.06 -6.16
C VAL A 131 -9.32 -0.04 -7.35
N PRO A 132 -8.73 -1.22 -7.61
CA PRO A 132 -7.86 -1.42 -8.75
C PRO A 132 -8.60 -1.17 -10.08
N LEU A 133 -7.89 -0.64 -11.07
CA LEU A 133 -8.44 -0.47 -12.43
C LEU A 133 -8.56 -1.80 -13.17
N TYR A 134 -7.67 -2.75 -12.88
CA TYR A 134 -7.56 -4.01 -13.61
C TYR A 134 -8.15 -5.18 -12.83
N PRO A 135 -8.78 -6.17 -13.51
CA PRO A 135 -9.28 -7.37 -12.86
C PRO A 135 -8.20 -8.13 -12.10
N ASN A 136 -8.57 -8.73 -10.97
CA ASN A 136 -7.70 -9.57 -10.13
C ASN A 136 -6.46 -8.87 -9.56
N ALA A 137 -6.34 -7.55 -9.71
CA ALA A 137 -5.28 -6.79 -9.06
C ALA A 137 -5.59 -6.58 -7.56
N VAL A 138 -4.53 -6.51 -6.78
CA VAL A 138 -4.56 -6.33 -5.32
C VAL A 138 -3.62 -5.18 -4.93
N LEU A 139 -3.73 -4.69 -3.70
CA LEU A 139 -2.81 -3.68 -3.20
C LEU A 139 -1.40 -4.27 -3.12
N ARG A 140 -0.47 -3.69 -3.88
CA ARG A 140 0.93 -4.15 -3.94
C ARG A 140 1.84 -3.38 -3.03
N PHE A 141 1.67 -2.06 -2.96
CA PHE A 141 2.41 -1.22 -2.04
C PHE A 141 1.71 0.12 -1.82
N ILE A 142 2.19 0.89 -0.85
CA ILE A 142 1.71 2.23 -0.56
C ILE A 142 2.81 3.26 -0.80
N SER A 143 2.39 4.49 -1.09
CA SER A 143 3.24 5.67 -1.09
C SER A 143 2.50 6.78 -0.35
N GLY A 144 3.12 7.94 -0.22
CA GLY A 144 2.42 9.11 0.27
C GLY A 144 3.35 10.16 0.83
N ARG A 145 2.85 10.89 1.82
CA ARG A 145 3.58 11.93 2.53
C ARG A 145 3.42 11.79 4.03
N ALA A 146 4.52 11.95 4.75
CA ALA A 146 4.55 11.82 6.20
C ALA A 146 5.43 12.90 6.85
N SER A 147 5.06 13.25 8.08
CA SER A 147 5.80 14.10 9.01
C SER A 147 5.64 13.52 10.41
N THR A 148 5.22 14.30 11.40
CA THR A 148 4.71 13.77 12.67
C THR A 148 3.32 13.10 12.52
N LEU A 149 2.65 13.33 11.39
CA LEU A 149 1.39 12.71 10.98
C LEU A 149 1.49 12.14 9.57
N ILE A 150 0.52 11.31 9.16
CA ILE A 150 0.37 10.94 7.76
C ILE A 150 -0.38 12.05 7.04
N ASN A 151 0.33 12.78 6.19
CA ASN A 151 -0.21 13.91 5.42
C ASN A 151 -1.11 13.41 4.28
N ALA A 152 -0.65 12.40 3.54
CA ALA A 152 -1.37 11.86 2.42
C ALA A 152 -0.93 10.43 2.08
N ILE A 153 -1.80 9.70 1.37
CA ILE A 153 -1.58 8.29 1.00
C ILE A 153 -1.89 8.05 -0.48
N GLY A 154 -1.05 7.25 -1.12
CA GLY A 154 -1.21 6.73 -2.47
C GLY A 154 -1.21 5.21 -2.45
N LEU A 155 -2.05 4.61 -3.30
CA LEU A 155 -2.32 3.18 -3.33
C LEU A 155 -1.96 2.62 -4.69
N HIS A 156 -1.06 1.64 -4.71
CA HIS A 156 -0.53 1.04 -5.93
C HIS A 156 -1.01 -0.39 -6.05
N TRP A 157 -1.70 -0.66 -7.14
CA TRP A 157 -2.35 -1.92 -7.42
C TRP A 157 -1.59 -2.68 -8.49
N GLY A 158 -1.66 -4.00 -8.44
CA GLY A 158 -1.06 -4.87 -9.46
C GLY A 158 -1.40 -6.33 -9.24
N ALA A 159 -0.90 -7.19 -10.13
CA ALA A 159 -1.07 -8.63 -10.00
C ALA A 159 -0.47 -9.15 -8.70
N TYR A 160 -1.12 -10.15 -8.08
CA TYR A 160 -0.59 -10.84 -6.92
C TYR A 160 0.81 -11.41 -7.23
N PRO A 161 1.81 -11.23 -6.32
CA PRO A 161 3.15 -11.75 -6.56
C PRO A 161 3.12 -13.27 -6.56
N LYS A 162 3.61 -13.88 -7.64
CA LYS A 162 3.74 -15.33 -7.75
C LYS A 162 4.94 -15.83 -6.96
#